data_AF-L9X639-F1
#
_entry.id   AF-L9X639-F1
#
_cell.length_a   1.000
_cell.length_b   1.000
_cell.length_c   1.000
_cell.angle_alpha   90.00
_cell.angle_beta   90.00
_cell.angle_gamma   90.00
#
_symmetry.space_group_name_H-M   'P 1'
#
loop_
_entity.id
_entity.type
_entity.pdbx_description
1 polymer ?
#
loop_
_entity_poly.entity_id
_entity_poly.type
_entity_poly.pdbx_seq_one_letter_code
_entity_poly.pdbx_strand_id
1 'polypeptide(L)'
;MSKKGQAVEALAISATASAIAGFFSVAALILLSPVIIELVLAFGSPEYFVMAILGLALITVVVRGSIVKGLTAGAFGLMITSIGIAPNSPELRYTFDSLALYDGIDFIAALIGVFAIAEMIKLSAQKGGIAGEAINMSGSALSGVRTTLSHPIKLLKSGFMGMFIGAIPGAGATVANFFAYGEEVRSSKDSESFGTGNPLGVLATEASNNGTIGGSLVPTISFGIPGSGATAVLLGGLLLHGLRPGPDMFEGELATTYAFLIALLIGNIFILLVGVFLVTRLGILTKVETNVIIPMVIVLAILGGYTLDTNWIDVWTVLGLGVIGYFMVKYDYSIIAFLLGIILGEIAEENLMRSLQLSGGSYDIFVMRPLSLLLVIMILVILFGPFIKSKLKASFNN
;
A
#
# COMPACT_ATOMS: atom_id res chain seq x y z
N MET A 1 -22.51 -2.75 15.81
CA MET A 1 -22.47 -3.99 16.64
C MET A 1 -22.08 -3.70 18.07
N SER A 2 -20.97 -3.02 18.35
CA SER A 2 -20.54 -2.74 19.74
C SER A 2 -21.56 -1.98 20.58
N LYS A 3 -22.22 -0.94 20.04
CA LYS A 3 -23.33 -0.23 20.70
C LYS A 3 -24.56 -1.11 21.00
N LYS A 4 -24.69 -2.26 20.31
CA LYS A 4 -25.75 -3.26 20.52
C LYS A 4 -25.32 -4.36 21.49
N GLY A 5 -24.17 -4.21 22.17
CA GLY A 5 -23.64 -5.23 23.07
C GLY A 5 -23.07 -6.47 22.37
N GLN A 6 -22.71 -6.36 21.08
CA GLN A 6 -22.15 -7.45 20.27
C GLN A 6 -20.68 -7.18 19.91
N ALA A 7 -19.92 -6.59 20.84
CA ALA A 7 -18.52 -6.23 20.61
C ALA A 7 -17.64 -7.48 20.39
N VAL A 8 -17.80 -8.50 21.24
CA VAL A 8 -17.03 -9.76 21.14
C VAL A 8 -17.37 -10.52 19.85
N GLU A 9 -18.64 -10.48 19.44
CA GLU A 9 -19.09 -11.11 18.20
C GLU A 9 -18.51 -10.40 16.97
N ALA A 10 -18.49 -9.06 16.96
CA ALA A 10 -17.89 -8.29 15.88
C ALA A 10 -16.38 -8.54 15.75
N LEU A 11 -15.66 -8.60 16.87
CA LEU A 11 -14.23 -8.92 16.89
C LEU A 11 -13.96 -10.33 16.39
N ALA A 12 -14.78 -11.32 16.77
CA ALA A 12 -14.66 -12.68 16.27
C ALA A 12 -14.95 -12.78 14.77
N ILE A 13 -15.93 -12.02 14.24
CA ILE A 13 -16.16 -11.92 12.79
C ILE A 13 -14.94 -11.32 12.10
N SER A 14 -14.42 -10.20 12.59
CA SER A 14 -13.24 -9.53 12.03
C SER A 14 -12.04 -10.46 11.97
N ALA A 15 -11.65 -11.06 13.10
CA ALA A 15 -10.49 -11.94 13.18
C ALA A 15 -10.64 -13.18 12.26
N THR A 16 -11.82 -13.80 12.26
CA THR A 16 -12.06 -15.01 11.45
C THR A 16 -12.12 -14.69 9.96
N ALA A 17 -12.81 -13.62 9.58
CA ALA A 17 -12.94 -13.22 8.17
C ALA A 17 -11.59 -12.78 7.60
N SER A 18 -10.84 -11.98 8.37
CA SER A 18 -9.49 -11.54 8.03
C SER A 18 -8.57 -12.74 7.82
N ALA A 19 -8.47 -13.66 8.78
CA ALA A 19 -7.55 -14.78 8.69
C ALA A 19 -7.86 -15.71 7.50
N ILE A 20 -9.13 -16.05 7.28
CA ILE A 20 -9.52 -16.94 6.18
C ILE A 20 -9.29 -16.26 4.82
N ALA A 21 -9.73 -15.01 4.65
CA ALA A 21 -9.52 -14.28 3.40
C ALA A 21 -8.04 -14.03 3.10
N GLY A 22 -7.24 -13.70 4.12
CA GLY A 22 -5.79 -13.54 4.01
C GLY A 22 -5.10 -14.84 3.59
N PHE A 23 -5.48 -15.98 4.20
CA PHE A 23 -4.98 -17.29 3.81
C PHE A 23 -5.25 -17.59 2.33
N PHE A 24 -6.50 -17.42 1.88
CA PHE A 24 -6.86 -17.69 0.48
C PHE A 24 -6.22 -16.70 -0.50
N SER A 25 -6.03 -15.43 -0.11
CA SER A 25 -5.36 -14.43 -0.95
C SER A 25 -3.88 -14.75 -1.13
N VAL A 26 -3.16 -15.08 -0.05
CA VAL A 26 -1.75 -15.49 -0.12
C VAL A 26 -1.59 -16.84 -0.83
N ALA A 27 -2.49 -17.79 -0.59
CA ALA A 27 -2.49 -19.06 -1.33
C ALA A 27 -2.72 -18.85 -2.82
N ALA A 28 -3.65 -17.97 -3.21
CA ALA A 28 -3.86 -17.60 -4.61
C ALA A 28 -2.62 -16.92 -5.20
N LEU A 29 -1.93 -16.06 -4.45
CA LEU A 29 -0.66 -15.46 -4.86
C LEU A 29 0.41 -16.53 -5.14
N ILE A 30 0.58 -17.50 -4.25
CA ILE A 30 1.54 -18.62 -4.42
C ILE A 30 1.17 -19.47 -5.63
N LEU A 31 -0.11 -19.71 -5.88
CA LEU A 31 -0.57 -20.47 -7.05
C LEU A 31 -0.36 -19.69 -8.36
N LEU A 32 -0.51 -18.37 -8.32
CA LEU A 32 -0.30 -17.49 -9.48
C LEU A 32 1.17 -17.12 -9.69
N SER A 33 2.05 -17.41 -8.73
CA SER A 33 3.44 -16.98 -8.79
C SER A 33 4.21 -17.47 -10.02
N PRO A 34 4.00 -18.69 -10.57
CA PRO A 34 4.68 -19.09 -11.81
C PRO A 34 4.34 -18.18 -12.99
N VAL A 35 3.08 -17.76 -13.11
CA VAL A 35 2.62 -16.82 -14.15
C VAL A 35 3.19 -15.43 -13.91
N ILE A 36 3.26 -15.01 -12.65
CA ILE A 36 3.86 -13.72 -12.27
C ILE A 36 5.35 -13.71 -12.60
N ILE A 37 6.08 -14.80 -12.35
CA ILE A 37 7.50 -14.94 -12.68
C ILE A 37 7.70 -14.75 -14.18
N GLU A 38 6.98 -15.49 -15.02
CA GLU A 38 7.09 -15.35 -16.48
C GLU A 38 6.77 -13.91 -16.95
N LEU A 39 5.77 -13.28 -16.35
CA LEU A 39 5.43 -11.89 -16.66
C LEU A 39 6.56 -10.93 -16.28
N VAL A 40 7.12 -11.05 -15.07
CA VAL A 40 8.20 -10.17 -14.58
C VAL A 40 9.47 -10.35 -15.42
N LEU A 41 9.81 -11.59 -15.78
CA LEU A 41 10.99 -11.89 -16.61
C LEU A 41 10.84 -11.42 -18.06
N ALA A 42 9.61 -11.19 -18.53
CA ALA A 42 9.35 -10.64 -19.85
C ALA A 42 9.57 -9.11 -19.93
N PHE A 43 9.67 -8.42 -18.80
CA PHE A 43 9.81 -6.96 -18.76
C PHE A 43 11.26 -6.54 -19.03
N GLY A 44 11.45 -5.60 -19.96
CA GLY A 44 12.70 -4.86 -20.13
C GLY A 44 12.57 -3.42 -19.65
N SER A 45 13.64 -2.64 -19.84
CA SER A 45 13.62 -1.21 -19.51
C SER A 45 12.44 -0.43 -20.12
N PRO A 46 12.02 -0.65 -21.38
CA PRO A 46 10.86 0.04 -21.93
C PRO A 46 9.57 -0.22 -21.13
N GLU A 47 9.33 -1.48 -20.77
CA GLU A 47 8.15 -1.87 -20.00
C GLU A 47 8.20 -1.30 -18.57
N TYR A 48 9.36 -1.30 -17.91
CA TYR A 48 9.52 -0.70 -16.58
C TYR A 48 9.27 0.81 -16.59
N PHE A 49 9.77 1.53 -17.61
CA PHE A 49 9.48 2.96 -17.76
C PHE A 49 7.97 3.20 -17.90
N VAL A 50 7.30 2.52 -18.84
CA VAL A 50 5.86 2.70 -19.06
C VAL A 50 5.06 2.26 -17.82
N MET A 51 5.50 1.23 -17.11
CA MET A 51 4.88 0.79 -15.86
C MET A 51 5.00 1.83 -14.75
N ALA A 52 6.13 2.54 -14.65
CA ALA A 52 6.26 3.65 -13.72
C ALA A 52 5.30 4.80 -14.07
N ILE A 53 5.16 5.13 -15.35
CA ILE A 53 4.16 6.11 -15.82
C ILE A 53 2.73 5.63 -15.51
N LEU A 54 2.43 4.34 -15.67
CA LEU A 54 1.15 3.75 -15.30
C LEU A 54 0.87 3.89 -13.79
N GLY A 55 1.86 3.61 -12.95
CA GLY A 55 1.76 3.80 -11.49
C GLY A 55 1.46 5.26 -11.11
N LEU A 56 2.13 6.21 -11.77
CA LEU A 56 1.86 7.64 -11.59
C LEU A 56 0.47 8.04 -12.09
N ALA A 57 0.02 7.50 -13.23
CA ALA A 57 -1.32 7.75 -13.75
C ALA A 57 -2.40 7.20 -12.80
N LEU A 58 -2.16 6.07 -12.15
CA LEU A 58 -3.08 5.46 -11.18
C LEU A 58 -3.31 6.31 -9.93
N ILE A 59 -2.42 7.27 -9.61
CA ILE A 59 -2.65 8.25 -8.54
C ILE A 59 -3.98 9.00 -8.77
N THR A 60 -4.35 9.27 -10.03
CA THR A 60 -5.60 9.97 -10.37
C THR A 60 -6.87 9.18 -10.04
N VAL A 61 -6.77 7.85 -9.98
CA VAL A 61 -7.89 6.93 -9.70
C VAL A 61 -7.96 6.60 -8.21
N VAL A 62 -6.80 6.46 -7.58
CA VAL A 62 -6.65 5.99 -6.20
C VAL A 62 -6.93 7.09 -5.18
N VAL A 63 -6.52 8.32 -5.46
CA VAL A 63 -6.65 9.41 -4.50
C VAL A 63 -8.12 9.80 -4.36
N ARG A 64 -8.64 9.64 -3.14
CA ARG A 64 -9.98 10.10 -2.78
C ARG A 64 -9.97 11.61 -2.57
N GLY A 65 -10.98 12.29 -3.10
CA GLY A 65 -11.13 13.74 -2.96
C GLY A 65 -10.42 14.48 -4.09
N SER A 66 -9.40 15.28 -3.76
CA SER A 66 -8.73 16.14 -4.73
C SER A 66 -7.64 15.41 -5.50
N ILE A 67 -7.91 15.11 -6.77
CA ILE A 67 -6.92 14.59 -7.73
C ILE A 67 -5.69 15.50 -7.79
N VAL A 68 -5.89 16.83 -7.74
CA VAL A 68 -4.80 17.82 -7.77
C VAL A 68 -3.87 17.63 -6.58
N LYS A 69 -4.39 17.43 -5.36
CA LYS A 69 -3.55 17.16 -4.17
C LYS A 69 -2.77 15.85 -4.33
N GLY A 70 -3.39 14.82 -4.91
CA GLY A 70 -2.74 13.55 -5.22
C GLY A 70 -1.58 13.70 -6.19
N LEU A 71 -1.82 14.34 -7.34
CA LEU A 71 -0.81 14.59 -8.36
C LEU A 71 0.30 15.52 -7.85
N THR A 72 -0.03 16.54 -7.06
CA THR A 72 0.97 17.42 -6.45
C THR A 72 1.87 16.67 -5.49
N ALA A 73 1.31 15.78 -4.66
CA ALA A 73 2.09 14.93 -3.77
C ALA A 73 3.02 13.98 -4.55
N GLY A 74 2.51 13.33 -5.60
CA GLY A 74 3.32 12.47 -6.47
C GLY A 74 4.42 13.23 -7.21
N ALA A 75 4.10 14.39 -7.79
CA ALA A 75 5.08 15.27 -8.43
C ALA A 75 6.14 15.76 -7.45
N PHE A 76 5.76 16.08 -6.22
CA PHE A 76 6.71 16.45 -5.18
C PHE A 76 7.65 15.29 -4.83
N GLY A 77 7.15 14.06 -4.75
CA GLY A 77 7.97 12.86 -4.60
C GLY A 77 8.96 12.68 -5.76
N LEU A 78 8.50 12.83 -7.00
CA LEU A 78 9.36 12.79 -8.20
C LEU A 78 10.43 13.88 -8.22
N MET A 79 10.14 15.06 -7.67
CA MET A 79 11.14 16.12 -7.59
C MET A 79 12.26 15.77 -6.61
N ILE A 80 11.94 15.11 -5.50
CA ILE A 80 12.93 14.71 -4.50
C ILE A 80 13.94 13.71 -5.07
N THR A 81 13.51 12.80 -5.96
CA THR A 81 14.40 11.78 -6.55
C THR A 81 15.43 12.37 -7.52
N SER A 82 15.23 13.61 -7.96
CA SER A 82 16.21 14.29 -8.82
C SER A 82 17.43 14.79 -8.05
N ILE A 83 17.42 14.75 -6.72
CA ILE A 83 18.54 15.13 -5.87
C ILE A 83 19.57 13.98 -5.85
N GLY A 84 20.84 14.31 -6.09
CA GLY A 84 21.93 13.34 -6.10
C GLY A 84 22.55 13.18 -7.49
N ILE A 85 23.31 12.10 -7.67
CA ILE A 85 23.90 11.75 -8.96
C ILE A 85 22.83 11.32 -9.98
N ALA A 86 22.95 11.78 -11.22
CA ALA A 86 22.05 11.37 -12.29
C ALA A 86 22.25 9.89 -12.69
N PRO A 87 21.18 9.13 -12.97
CA PRO A 87 21.33 7.78 -13.49
C PRO A 87 22.13 7.77 -14.80
N ASN A 88 23.14 6.92 -14.90
CA ASN A 88 23.99 6.77 -16.10
C ASN A 88 24.77 8.04 -16.53
N SER A 89 24.97 9.02 -15.63
CA SER A 89 25.78 10.21 -15.86
C SER A 89 26.51 10.62 -14.57
N PRO A 90 27.76 11.14 -14.63
CA PRO A 90 28.45 11.65 -13.45
C PRO A 90 27.94 13.03 -12.99
N GLU A 91 26.86 13.54 -13.57
CA GLU A 91 26.29 14.84 -13.25
C GLU A 91 25.60 14.83 -11.89
N LEU A 92 26.02 15.76 -11.02
CA LEU A 92 25.40 15.99 -9.71
C LEU A 92 24.27 16.99 -9.82
N ARG A 93 23.10 16.64 -9.29
CA ARG A 93 21.88 17.47 -9.35
C ARG A 93 21.43 17.83 -7.95
N TYR A 94 21.28 19.13 -7.69
CA TYR A 94 20.74 19.66 -6.43
C TYR A 94 21.48 19.18 -5.17
N THR A 95 22.78 18.87 -5.26
CA THR A 95 23.61 18.44 -4.12
C THR A 95 24.16 19.61 -3.31
N PHE A 96 24.08 20.84 -3.83
CA PHE A 96 24.58 22.06 -3.19
C PHE A 96 26.04 21.94 -2.73
N ASP A 97 26.89 21.28 -3.54
CA ASP A 97 28.30 20.97 -3.25
C ASP A 97 28.53 20.14 -1.97
N SER A 98 27.48 19.52 -1.42
CA SER A 98 27.55 18.64 -0.26
C SER A 98 27.74 17.18 -0.69
N LEU A 99 28.82 16.55 -0.24
CA LEU A 99 29.04 15.11 -0.41
C LEU A 99 27.97 14.26 0.27
N ALA A 100 27.31 14.80 1.29
CA ALA A 100 26.27 14.08 2.02
C ALA A 100 24.96 13.93 1.21
N LEU A 101 24.79 14.68 0.11
CA LEU A 101 23.66 14.55 -0.82
C LEU A 101 24.04 13.80 -2.10
N TYR A 102 25.22 13.18 -2.15
CA TYR A 102 25.73 12.50 -3.35
C TYR A 102 24.82 11.35 -3.79
N ASP A 103 24.41 10.52 -2.84
CA ASP A 103 23.48 9.39 -3.04
C ASP A 103 22.00 9.84 -3.05
N GLY A 104 21.75 11.15 -2.97
CA GLY A 104 20.41 11.72 -2.98
C GLY A 104 19.70 11.63 -1.63
N ILE A 105 18.38 11.49 -1.67
CA ILE A 105 17.54 11.32 -0.48
C ILE A 105 17.16 9.85 -0.38
N ASP A 106 17.62 9.18 0.67
CA ASP A 106 17.32 7.77 0.87
C ASP A 106 15.80 7.53 1.04
N PHE A 107 15.30 6.53 0.31
CA PHE A 107 13.88 6.17 0.31
C PHE A 107 13.43 5.70 1.70
N ILE A 108 14.28 4.98 2.43
CA ILE A 108 13.92 4.38 3.70
C ILE A 108 13.88 5.45 4.79
N ALA A 109 14.83 6.39 4.78
CA ALA A 109 14.81 7.60 5.59
C ALA A 109 13.54 8.44 5.32
N ALA A 110 13.17 8.62 4.05
CA ALA A 110 11.93 9.30 3.67
C ALA A 110 10.69 8.59 4.21
N LEU A 111 10.65 7.26 4.08
CA LEU A 111 9.59 6.40 4.57
C LEU A 111 9.44 6.47 6.10
N ILE A 112 10.55 6.39 6.84
CA ILE A 112 10.58 6.53 8.30
C ILE A 112 10.05 7.91 8.70
N GLY A 113 10.47 8.98 8.01
CA GLY A 113 9.96 10.32 8.24
C GLY A 113 8.44 10.40 8.11
N VAL A 114 7.92 10.07 6.93
CA VAL A 114 6.48 10.28 6.63
C VAL A 114 5.54 9.30 7.35
N PHE A 115 5.99 8.12 7.78
CA PHE A 115 5.15 7.18 8.53
C PHE A 115 5.39 7.17 10.04
N ALA A 116 6.64 7.21 10.51
CA ALA A 116 6.91 7.15 11.94
C ALA A 116 6.81 8.55 12.57
N ILE A 117 7.60 9.51 12.09
CA ILE A 117 7.66 10.85 12.71
C ILE A 117 6.34 11.60 12.52
N ALA A 118 5.76 11.59 11.32
CA ALA A 118 4.49 12.26 11.06
C ALA A 118 3.35 11.75 11.95
N GLU A 119 3.25 10.43 12.14
CA GLU A 119 2.22 9.83 12.99
C GLU A 119 2.48 10.12 14.48
N MET A 120 3.74 10.19 14.91
CA MET A 120 4.07 10.61 16.29
C MET A 120 3.71 12.07 16.55
N ILE A 121 3.96 12.98 15.60
CA ILE A 121 3.54 14.39 15.72
C ILE A 121 2.01 14.47 15.79
N LYS A 122 1.29 13.73 14.93
CA LYS A 122 -0.16 13.67 14.95
C LYS A 122 -0.70 13.10 16.26
N LEU A 123 -0.10 12.04 16.79
CA LEU A 123 -0.48 11.42 18.05
C LEU A 123 -0.25 12.38 19.23
N SER A 124 0.82 13.17 19.19
CA SER A 124 1.10 14.21 20.21
C SER A 124 0.04 15.31 20.27
N ALA A 125 -0.66 15.56 19.15
CA ALA A 125 -1.73 16.55 19.06
C ALA A 125 -3.08 16.02 19.57
N GLN A 126 -3.24 14.70 19.75
CA GLN A 126 -4.46 14.09 20.28
C GLN A 126 -4.43 14.11 21.81
N LYS A 127 -5.40 14.79 22.44
CA LYS A 127 -5.58 14.79 23.90
C LYS A 127 -6.50 13.65 24.32
N GLY A 128 -6.02 12.75 25.17
CA GLY A 128 -6.80 11.64 25.77
C GLY A 128 -6.36 10.26 25.28
N GLY A 129 -6.60 9.23 26.10
CA GLY A 129 -6.37 7.84 25.69
C GLY A 129 -7.23 7.48 24.47
N ILE A 130 -6.74 6.55 23.64
CA ILE A 130 -7.36 6.17 22.35
C ILE A 130 -8.79 5.59 22.53
N ALA A 131 -9.14 5.18 23.75
CA ALA A 131 -10.47 4.66 24.09
C ALA A 131 -11.45 5.80 24.46
N GLY A 132 -12.42 6.08 23.58
CA GLY A 132 -13.72 6.61 23.99
C GLY A 132 -14.45 5.63 24.93
N GLU A 133 -15.43 6.13 25.69
CA GLU A 133 -16.27 5.46 26.72
C GLU A 133 -16.14 3.92 26.81
N ALA A 134 -15.93 3.41 28.03
CA ALA A 134 -15.78 1.98 28.32
C ALA A 134 -16.89 1.14 27.66
N ILE A 135 -16.56 0.53 26.52
CA ILE A 135 -17.47 -0.36 25.80
C ILE A 135 -17.57 -1.66 26.59
N ASN A 136 -18.79 -2.05 26.97
CA ASN A 136 -19.03 -3.37 27.54
C ASN A 136 -18.65 -4.46 26.52
N MET A 137 -17.66 -5.27 26.87
CA MET A 137 -17.20 -6.43 26.11
C MET A 137 -18.19 -7.59 26.24
N SER A 138 -19.35 -7.45 25.61
CA SER A 138 -20.41 -8.48 25.58
C SER A 138 -20.57 -9.12 24.19
N GLY A 139 -21.20 -10.28 24.14
CA GLY A 139 -21.41 -11.09 22.93
C GLY A 139 -20.71 -12.45 22.99
N SER A 140 -20.88 -13.27 21.94
CA SER A 140 -20.29 -14.60 21.84
C SER A 140 -19.30 -14.69 20.69
N ALA A 141 -18.04 -15.03 21.00
CA ALA A 141 -17.02 -15.26 19.99
C ALA A 141 -17.41 -16.43 19.06
N LEU A 142 -18.02 -17.47 19.62
CA LEU A 142 -18.49 -18.63 18.85
C LEU A 142 -19.57 -18.24 17.82
N SER A 143 -20.46 -17.30 18.18
CA SER A 143 -21.45 -16.75 17.25
C SER A 143 -20.80 -16.01 16.09
N GLY A 144 -19.75 -15.23 16.35
CA GLY A 144 -19.02 -14.50 15.31
C GLY A 144 -18.26 -15.43 14.35
N VAL A 145 -17.60 -16.46 14.88
CA VAL A 145 -16.96 -17.51 14.07
C VAL A 145 -18.01 -18.22 13.22
N ARG A 146 -19.13 -18.65 13.82
CA ARG A 146 -20.22 -19.33 13.10
C ARG A 146 -20.83 -18.44 12.00
N THR A 147 -21.00 -17.15 12.27
CA THR A 147 -21.51 -16.17 11.29
C THR A 147 -20.58 -16.03 10.08
N THR A 148 -19.28 -16.07 10.32
CA THR A 148 -18.28 -16.02 9.24
C THR A 148 -18.31 -17.30 8.40
N LEU A 149 -18.30 -18.47 9.05
CA LEU A 149 -18.28 -19.76 8.39
C LEU A 149 -19.60 -20.10 7.68
N SER A 150 -20.72 -19.51 8.09
CA SER A 150 -22.02 -19.69 7.41
C SER A 150 -22.14 -18.88 6.11
N HIS A 151 -21.20 -17.96 5.81
CA HIS A 151 -21.23 -17.11 4.62
C HIS A 151 -19.96 -17.23 3.76
N PRO A 152 -19.55 -18.44 3.32
CA PRO A 152 -18.29 -18.66 2.61
C PRO A 152 -18.21 -17.91 1.28
N ILE A 153 -19.34 -17.78 0.56
CA ILE A 153 -19.39 -17.06 -0.72
C ILE A 153 -19.09 -15.57 -0.51
N LYS A 154 -19.69 -14.94 0.51
CA LYS A 154 -19.49 -13.51 0.80
C LYS A 154 -18.07 -13.25 1.28
N LEU A 155 -17.54 -14.16 2.09
CA LEU A 155 -16.16 -14.15 2.58
C LEU A 155 -15.16 -14.19 1.42
N LEU A 156 -15.24 -15.20 0.55
CA LEU A 156 -14.34 -15.34 -0.59
C LEU A 156 -14.52 -14.21 -1.61
N LYS A 157 -15.76 -13.84 -1.95
CA LYS A 157 -16.05 -12.70 -2.85
C LYS A 157 -15.36 -11.44 -2.34
N SER A 158 -15.51 -11.12 -1.05
CA SER A 158 -14.93 -9.93 -0.45
C SER A 158 -13.41 -10.00 -0.35
N GLY A 159 -12.85 -11.16 0.00
CA GLY A 159 -11.41 -11.38 0.01
C GLY A 159 -10.77 -11.20 -1.37
N PHE A 160 -11.36 -11.78 -2.42
CA PHE A 160 -10.86 -11.61 -3.79
C PHE A 160 -11.06 -10.18 -4.32
N MET A 161 -12.17 -9.51 -3.99
CA MET A 161 -12.29 -8.06 -4.27
C MET A 161 -11.14 -7.28 -3.62
N GLY A 162 -10.82 -7.63 -2.37
CA GLY A 162 -9.65 -7.13 -1.65
C GLY A 162 -8.36 -7.34 -2.43
N MET A 163 -8.11 -8.57 -2.90
CA MET A 163 -6.94 -8.96 -3.68
C MET A 163 -6.83 -8.18 -5.00
N PHE A 164 -7.91 -8.10 -5.78
CA PHE A 164 -7.90 -7.37 -7.05
C PHE A 164 -7.66 -5.87 -6.87
N ILE A 165 -8.30 -5.25 -5.87
CA ILE A 165 -8.08 -3.83 -5.58
C ILE A 165 -6.68 -3.62 -5.01
N GLY A 166 -6.18 -4.54 -4.19
CA GLY A 166 -4.82 -4.48 -3.63
C GLY A 166 -3.73 -4.53 -4.69
N ALA A 167 -3.96 -5.25 -5.79
CA ALA A 167 -3.03 -5.29 -6.91
C ALA A 167 -2.90 -3.95 -7.66
N ILE A 168 -3.76 -2.96 -7.37
CA ILE A 168 -3.66 -1.60 -7.91
C ILE A 168 -2.71 -0.78 -7.02
N PRO A 169 -1.55 -0.33 -7.54
CA PRO A 169 -0.61 0.54 -6.83
C PRO A 169 -1.28 1.68 -6.06
N GLY A 170 -0.96 1.78 -4.78
CA GLY A 170 -1.45 2.81 -3.87
C GLY A 170 -2.93 2.74 -3.45
N ALA A 171 -3.76 1.84 -3.98
CA ALA A 171 -5.18 1.75 -3.62
C ALA A 171 -5.38 1.38 -2.14
N GLY A 172 -4.60 0.41 -1.66
CA GLY A 172 -4.60 -0.05 -0.28
C GLY A 172 -5.93 -0.62 0.23
N ALA A 173 -5.90 -1.04 1.50
CA ALA A 173 -7.03 -1.74 2.12
C ALA A 173 -8.25 -0.82 2.31
N THR A 174 -8.05 0.48 2.53
CA THR A 174 -9.17 1.40 2.74
C THR A 174 -10.08 1.46 1.51
N VAL A 175 -9.53 1.62 0.31
CA VAL A 175 -10.33 1.64 -0.93
C VAL A 175 -11.05 0.31 -1.12
N ALA A 176 -10.33 -0.79 -0.90
CA ALA A 176 -10.87 -2.14 -1.00
C ALA A 176 -12.03 -2.41 -0.04
N ASN A 177 -11.92 -1.93 1.20
CA ASN A 177 -12.95 -2.12 2.24
C ASN A 177 -14.22 -1.35 1.89
N PHE A 178 -14.10 -0.10 1.44
CA PHE A 178 -15.27 0.67 1.00
C PHE A 178 -15.96 0.05 -0.21
N PHE A 179 -15.18 -0.48 -1.17
CA PHE A 179 -15.75 -1.14 -2.33
C PHE A 179 -16.48 -2.43 -1.94
N ALA A 180 -15.84 -3.28 -1.12
CA ALA A 180 -16.45 -4.51 -0.63
C ALA A 180 -17.70 -4.23 0.22
N TYR A 181 -17.67 -3.21 1.08
CA TYR A 181 -18.83 -2.78 1.84
C TYR A 181 -19.97 -2.31 0.93
N GLY A 182 -19.69 -1.44 -0.04
CA GLY A 182 -20.71 -0.93 -0.96
C GLY A 182 -21.33 -2.02 -1.82
N GLU A 183 -20.52 -2.99 -2.26
CA GLU A 183 -21.03 -4.16 -2.99
C GLU A 183 -21.85 -5.08 -2.10
N GLU A 184 -21.48 -5.27 -0.84
CA GLU A 184 -22.29 -6.06 0.10
C GLU A 184 -23.64 -5.38 0.40
N VAL A 185 -23.67 -4.05 0.57
CA VAL A 185 -24.92 -3.30 0.70
C VAL A 185 -25.79 -3.44 -0.55
N ARG A 186 -25.19 -3.30 -1.75
CA ARG A 186 -25.91 -3.36 -3.03
C ARG A 186 -26.47 -4.76 -3.33
N SER A 187 -25.75 -5.80 -2.96
CA SER A 187 -26.15 -7.20 -3.19
C SER A 187 -27.02 -7.78 -2.07
N SER A 188 -27.17 -7.07 -0.95
CA SER A 188 -28.02 -7.50 0.16
C SER A 188 -29.51 -7.27 -0.12
N LYS A 189 -30.34 -8.25 0.29
CA LYS A 189 -31.80 -8.09 0.32
C LYS A 189 -32.27 -7.20 1.48
N ASP A 190 -31.43 -7.04 2.50
CA ASP A 190 -31.65 -6.22 3.68
C ASP A 190 -30.56 -5.14 3.72
N SER A 191 -30.67 -4.16 2.83
CA SER A 191 -29.70 -3.06 2.72
C SER A 191 -29.86 -2.03 3.84
N GLU A 192 -31.06 -1.92 4.43
CA GLU A 192 -31.40 -0.95 5.48
C GLU A 192 -30.71 -1.23 6.82
N SER A 193 -30.35 -2.49 7.10
CA SER A 193 -29.67 -2.85 8.35
C SER A 193 -28.17 -2.48 8.37
N PHE A 194 -27.57 -2.15 7.22
CA PHE A 194 -26.19 -1.67 7.14
C PHE A 194 -26.07 -0.28 7.78
N GLY A 195 -24.91 0.03 8.37
CA GLY A 195 -24.72 1.23 9.22
C GLY A 195 -25.31 1.11 10.62
N THR A 196 -26.34 0.27 10.84
CA THR A 196 -26.90 0.00 12.19
C THR A 196 -26.25 -1.21 12.88
N GLY A 197 -25.22 -1.80 12.26
CA GLY A 197 -24.46 -2.92 12.83
C GLY A 197 -24.80 -4.29 12.24
N ASN A 198 -25.07 -4.38 10.94
CA ASN A 198 -25.17 -5.65 10.23
C ASN A 198 -23.81 -6.41 10.27
N PRO A 199 -23.78 -7.68 10.74
CA PRO A 199 -22.57 -8.53 10.77
C PRO A 199 -21.88 -8.71 9.41
N LEU A 200 -22.63 -8.74 8.32
CA LEU A 200 -22.11 -8.93 6.96
C LEU A 200 -21.30 -7.73 6.48
N GLY A 201 -21.62 -6.53 6.98
CA GLY A 201 -20.80 -5.35 6.71
C GLY A 201 -19.39 -5.49 7.28
N VAL A 202 -19.27 -6.04 8.50
CA VAL A 202 -17.96 -6.32 9.13
C VAL A 202 -17.25 -7.45 8.41
N LEU A 203 -17.96 -8.53 8.09
CA LEU A 203 -17.39 -9.66 7.35
C LEU A 203 -16.80 -9.22 6.00
N ALA A 204 -17.55 -8.44 5.22
CA ALA A 204 -17.11 -8.00 3.90
C ALA A 204 -15.89 -7.07 3.97
N THR A 205 -15.87 -6.10 4.89
CA THR A 205 -14.73 -5.19 5.04
C THR A 205 -13.49 -5.91 5.56
N GLU A 206 -13.63 -6.82 6.52
CA GLU A 206 -12.49 -7.49 7.14
C GLU A 206 -11.91 -8.58 6.24
N ALA A 207 -12.76 -9.28 5.48
CA ALA A 207 -12.32 -10.18 4.43
C ALA A 207 -11.55 -9.41 3.33
N SER A 208 -12.08 -8.28 2.87
CA SER A 208 -11.42 -7.44 1.86
C SER A 208 -10.09 -6.89 2.37
N ASN A 209 -10.04 -6.42 3.62
CA ASN A 209 -8.86 -5.86 4.26
C ASN A 209 -7.65 -6.80 4.17
N ASN A 210 -7.82 -8.04 4.62
CA ASN A 210 -6.72 -9.00 4.58
C ASN A 210 -6.54 -9.63 3.21
N GLY A 211 -7.61 -9.71 2.41
CA GLY A 211 -7.53 -10.08 1.00
C GLY A 211 -6.65 -9.14 0.19
N THR A 212 -6.61 -7.85 0.54
CA THR A 212 -5.72 -6.85 -0.06
C THR A 212 -4.24 -7.20 0.09
N ILE A 213 -3.82 -7.87 1.16
CA ILE A 213 -2.41 -8.16 1.41
C ILE A 213 -1.80 -8.97 0.24
N GLY A 214 -2.38 -10.12 -0.10
CA GLY A 214 -1.87 -10.93 -1.22
C GLY A 214 -1.94 -10.20 -2.56
N GLY A 215 -2.95 -9.35 -2.77
CA GLY A 215 -3.05 -8.50 -3.95
C GLY A 215 -1.94 -7.46 -4.05
N SER A 216 -1.74 -6.70 -2.97
CA SER A 216 -0.75 -5.62 -2.90
C SER A 216 0.69 -6.11 -2.97
N LEU A 217 0.95 -7.36 -2.61
CA LEU A 217 2.25 -7.98 -2.75
C LEU A 217 2.62 -8.30 -4.19
N VAL A 218 1.64 -8.49 -5.09
CA VAL A 218 1.92 -8.73 -6.52
C VAL A 218 2.78 -7.59 -7.09
N PRO A 219 2.32 -6.33 -7.18
CA PRO A 219 3.16 -5.26 -7.73
C PRO A 219 4.38 -4.95 -6.86
N THR A 220 4.30 -5.18 -5.54
CA THR A 220 5.39 -4.88 -4.62
C THR A 220 6.59 -5.79 -4.85
N ILE A 221 6.39 -7.11 -4.96
CA ILE A 221 7.47 -8.08 -5.17
C ILE A 221 7.89 -8.10 -6.64
N SER A 222 6.92 -7.99 -7.56
CA SER A 222 7.13 -8.08 -9.01
C SER A 222 7.82 -6.88 -9.61
N PHE A 223 7.51 -5.68 -9.14
CA PHE A 223 7.95 -4.45 -9.81
C PHE A 223 8.53 -3.42 -8.84
N GLY A 224 8.61 -3.72 -7.53
CA GLY A 224 9.02 -2.76 -6.52
C GLY A 224 7.99 -1.66 -6.28
N ILE A 225 6.74 -1.82 -6.75
CA ILE A 225 5.71 -0.78 -6.67
C ILE A 225 4.71 -1.13 -5.56
N PRO A 226 4.64 -0.35 -4.46
CA PRO A 226 3.78 -0.69 -3.34
C PRO A 226 2.29 -0.57 -3.69
N GLY A 227 1.52 -1.61 -3.39
CA GLY A 227 0.05 -1.61 -3.52
C GLY A 227 -0.67 -0.83 -2.41
N SER A 228 0.02 -0.55 -1.30
CA SER A 228 -0.54 0.05 -0.09
C SER A 228 0.56 0.71 0.76
N GLY A 229 0.17 1.54 1.74
CA GLY A 229 1.13 2.08 2.72
C GLY A 229 1.86 0.98 3.51
N ALA A 230 1.17 -0.11 3.86
CA ALA A 230 1.79 -1.24 4.57
C ALA A 230 2.84 -1.96 3.71
N THR A 231 2.56 -2.14 2.41
CA THR A 231 3.54 -2.74 1.48
C THR A 231 4.68 -1.78 1.12
N ALA A 232 4.48 -0.46 1.21
CA ALA A 232 5.58 0.50 1.11
C ALA A 232 6.56 0.34 2.28
N VAL A 233 6.05 0.18 3.52
CA VAL A 233 6.89 -0.09 4.70
C VAL A 233 7.61 -1.43 4.55
N LEU A 234 6.91 -2.46 4.07
CA LEU A 234 7.53 -3.76 3.78
C LEU A 234 8.64 -3.63 2.72
N LEU A 235 8.40 -2.90 1.63
CA LEU A 235 9.39 -2.63 0.59
C LEU A 235 10.64 -1.97 1.19
N GLY A 236 10.48 -0.96 2.04
CA GLY A 236 11.59 -0.38 2.79
C GLY A 236 12.35 -1.43 3.61
N GLY A 237 11.63 -2.31 4.33
CA GLY A 237 12.23 -3.42 5.07
C GLY A 237 12.97 -4.45 4.20
N LEU A 238 12.48 -4.75 2.99
CA LEU A 238 13.17 -5.63 2.05
C LEU A 238 14.48 -4.98 1.56
N LEU A 239 14.41 -3.71 1.17
CA LEU A 239 15.59 -2.95 0.72
C LEU A 239 16.63 -2.82 1.83
N LEU A 240 16.21 -2.62 3.09
CA LEU A 240 17.10 -2.64 4.27
C LEU A 240 17.87 -3.95 4.42
N HIS A 241 17.28 -5.06 4.02
CA HIS A 241 17.91 -6.38 4.07
C HIS A 241 18.64 -6.73 2.76
N GLY A 242 18.77 -5.79 1.82
CA GLY A 242 19.41 -6.00 0.52
C GLY A 242 18.56 -6.76 -0.49
N LEU A 243 17.29 -7.03 -0.18
CA LEU A 243 16.36 -7.69 -1.09
C LEU A 243 15.72 -6.65 -2.00
N ARG A 244 15.98 -6.77 -3.31
CA ARG A 244 15.50 -5.85 -4.34
C ARG A 244 14.33 -6.47 -5.10
N PRO A 245 13.10 -5.98 -4.93
CA PRO A 245 11.97 -6.45 -5.72
C PRO A 245 12.12 -6.19 -7.20
N GLY A 246 11.49 -7.05 -8.02
CA GLY A 246 11.75 -7.12 -9.44
C GLY A 246 12.14 -8.54 -9.88
N PRO A 247 12.86 -8.68 -11.01
CA PRO A 247 13.33 -9.96 -11.52
C PRO A 247 14.24 -10.69 -10.52
N ASP A 248 15.08 -9.96 -9.77
CA ASP A 248 16.02 -10.52 -8.78
C ASP A 248 15.33 -11.39 -7.71
N MET A 249 14.13 -11.01 -7.25
CA MET A 249 13.34 -11.80 -6.30
C MET A 249 12.93 -13.17 -6.86
N PHE A 250 12.82 -13.29 -8.18
CA PHE A 250 12.34 -14.48 -8.86
C PHE A 250 13.45 -15.27 -9.58
N GLU A 251 14.65 -14.71 -9.70
CA GLU A 251 15.84 -15.40 -10.20
C GLU A 251 16.79 -15.76 -9.05
N GLY A 252 17.43 -14.76 -8.44
CA GLY A 252 18.49 -14.95 -7.43
C GLY A 252 17.96 -15.28 -6.04
N GLU A 253 16.83 -14.70 -5.66
CA GLU A 253 16.28 -14.77 -4.29
C GLU A 253 15.00 -15.63 -4.19
N LEU A 254 14.80 -16.58 -5.12
CA LEU A 254 13.58 -17.36 -5.21
C LEU A 254 13.22 -18.09 -3.89
N ALA A 255 14.23 -18.66 -3.22
CA ALA A 255 14.03 -19.33 -1.94
C ALA A 255 13.55 -18.35 -0.85
N THR A 256 14.15 -17.16 -0.79
CA THR A 256 13.78 -16.08 0.12
C THR A 256 12.36 -15.59 -0.15
N THR A 257 12.01 -15.41 -1.43
CA THR A 257 10.67 -15.01 -1.88
C THR A 257 9.61 -15.99 -1.42
N TYR A 258 9.78 -17.29 -1.67
CA TYR A 258 8.81 -18.29 -1.22
C TYR A 258 8.78 -18.47 0.30
N ALA A 259 9.93 -18.38 0.99
CA ALA A 259 9.98 -18.41 2.45
C ALA A 259 9.15 -17.27 3.06
N PHE A 260 9.26 -16.07 2.51
CA PHE A 260 8.45 -14.91 2.88
C PHE A 260 6.95 -15.14 2.61
N LEU A 261 6.57 -15.64 1.42
CA LEU A 261 5.17 -15.93 1.09
C LEU A 261 4.56 -17.00 2.01
N ILE A 262 5.31 -18.05 2.34
CA ILE A 262 4.89 -19.08 3.29
C ILE A 262 4.80 -18.50 4.71
N ALA A 263 5.74 -17.64 5.11
CA ALA A 263 5.69 -16.97 6.41
C ALA A 263 4.43 -16.11 6.56
N LEU A 264 3.95 -15.45 5.51
CA LEU A 264 2.66 -14.74 5.52
C LEU A 264 1.47 -15.68 5.67
N LEU A 265 1.51 -16.84 5.03
CA LEU A 265 0.46 -17.86 5.13
C LEU A 265 0.37 -18.40 6.55
N ILE A 266 1.52 -18.68 7.17
CA ILE A 266 1.62 -19.04 8.60
C ILE A 266 1.19 -17.86 9.49
N GLY A 267 1.56 -16.63 9.13
CA GLY A 267 1.17 -15.40 9.83
C GLY A 267 -0.35 -15.24 9.93
N ASN A 268 -1.12 -15.63 8.92
CA ASN A 268 -2.58 -15.64 8.99
C ASN A 268 -3.13 -16.61 10.05
N ILE A 269 -2.44 -17.72 10.31
CA ILE A 269 -2.78 -18.64 11.41
C ILE A 269 -2.53 -17.93 12.76
N PHE A 270 -1.40 -17.23 12.89
CA PHE A 270 -1.11 -16.42 14.08
C PHE A 270 -2.14 -15.30 14.28
N ILE A 271 -2.58 -14.62 13.22
CA ILE A 271 -3.65 -13.62 13.28
C ILE A 271 -4.94 -14.23 13.81
N LEU A 272 -5.32 -15.45 13.39
CA LEU A 272 -6.50 -16.12 13.91
C LEU A 272 -6.34 -16.45 15.41
N LEU A 273 -5.20 -17.02 15.80
CA LEU A 273 -4.92 -17.39 17.19
C LEU A 273 -4.88 -16.16 18.09
N VAL A 274 -4.07 -15.15 17.75
CA VAL A 274 -3.93 -13.92 18.53
C VAL A 274 -5.20 -13.07 18.47
N GLY A 275 -5.82 -12.94 17.29
CA GLY A 275 -7.02 -12.14 17.09
C GLY A 275 -8.21 -12.65 17.92
N VAL A 276 -8.45 -13.96 17.96
CA VAL A 276 -9.58 -14.52 18.72
C VAL A 276 -9.28 -14.58 20.22
N PHE A 277 -8.07 -15.00 20.62
CA PHE A 277 -7.74 -15.23 22.03
C PHE A 277 -7.22 -13.99 22.79
N LEU A 278 -6.46 -13.12 22.12
CA LEU A 278 -5.74 -12.01 22.75
C LEU A 278 -6.54 -10.70 22.67
N VAL A 279 -7.12 -10.36 21.51
CA VAL A 279 -7.86 -9.09 21.33
C VAL A 279 -9.12 -9.03 22.18
N THR A 280 -9.75 -10.17 22.47
CA THR A 280 -10.88 -10.26 23.41
C THR A 280 -10.49 -9.96 24.86
N ARG A 281 -9.18 -9.98 25.19
CA ARG A 281 -8.62 -9.75 26.54
C ARG A 281 -7.74 -8.49 26.64
N LEU A 282 -7.28 -7.94 25.50
CA LEU A 282 -6.32 -6.83 25.42
C LEU A 282 -6.96 -5.43 25.30
N GLY A 283 -8.10 -5.20 25.95
CA GLY A 283 -8.60 -3.83 26.20
C GLY A 283 -7.64 -2.95 27.04
N ILE A 284 -6.48 -3.49 27.43
CA ILE A 284 -5.42 -2.84 28.19
C ILE A 284 -4.37 -2.18 27.27
N LEU A 285 -4.15 -2.68 26.04
CA LEU A 285 -3.14 -2.10 25.14
C LEU A 285 -3.50 -0.68 24.69
N THR A 286 -4.80 -0.36 24.66
CA THR A 286 -5.33 0.99 24.42
C THR A 286 -5.10 1.97 25.57
N LYS A 287 -4.55 1.50 26.71
CA LYS A 287 -4.24 2.31 27.89
C LYS A 287 -2.77 2.70 28.00
N VAL A 288 -1.91 2.28 27.08
CA VAL A 288 -0.49 2.68 27.10
C VAL A 288 -0.39 4.18 26.85
N GLU A 289 0.33 4.89 27.73
CA GLU A 289 0.46 6.34 27.63
C GLU A 289 1.29 6.73 26.41
N THR A 290 0.73 7.63 25.60
CA THR A 290 1.39 8.20 24.41
C THR A 290 2.69 8.91 24.76
N ASN A 291 2.83 9.39 26.01
CA ASN A 291 4.03 10.01 26.57
C ASN A 291 5.28 9.11 26.53
N VAL A 292 5.11 7.78 26.50
CA VAL A 292 6.24 6.83 26.42
C VAL A 292 6.48 6.36 24.99
N ILE A 293 5.39 6.10 24.23
CA ILE A 293 5.46 5.60 22.86
C ILE A 293 6.16 6.61 21.95
N ILE A 294 5.77 7.88 22.03
CA ILE A 294 6.28 8.95 21.17
C ILE A 294 7.81 9.09 21.24
N PRO A 295 8.43 9.32 22.42
CA PRO A 295 9.88 9.46 22.49
C PRO A 295 10.62 8.19 22.08
N MET A 296 10.10 7.00 22.41
CA MET A 296 10.72 5.73 22.01
C MET A 296 10.76 5.59 20.48
N VAL A 297 9.63 5.85 19.80
CA VAL A 297 9.56 5.77 18.33
C VAL A 297 10.46 6.82 17.67
N ILE A 298 10.50 8.05 18.19
CA ILE A 298 11.38 9.10 17.64
C ILE A 298 12.86 8.70 17.75
N VAL A 299 13.30 8.18 18.90
CA VAL A 299 14.69 7.73 19.08
C VAL A 299 15.02 6.58 18.11
N LEU A 300 14.13 5.59 18.00
CA LEU A 300 14.32 4.46 17.09
C LEU A 300 14.31 4.91 15.61
N ALA A 301 13.49 5.89 15.24
CA ALA A 301 13.44 6.43 13.89
C ALA A 301 14.72 7.19 13.51
N ILE A 302 15.26 8.01 14.42
CA ILE A 302 16.52 8.74 14.21
C ILE A 302 17.69 7.76 14.11
N LEU A 303 17.76 6.79 15.03
CA LEU A 303 18.79 5.75 14.99
C LEU A 303 18.68 4.92 13.70
N GLY A 304 17.47 4.49 13.37
CA GLY A 304 17.18 3.72 12.16
C GLY A 304 17.66 4.43 10.91
N GLY A 305 17.28 5.70 10.73
CA GLY A 305 17.71 6.51 9.59
C GLY A 305 19.22 6.73 9.52
N TYR A 306 19.89 6.96 10.67
CA TYR A 306 21.34 7.13 10.68
C TYR A 306 22.11 5.84 10.36
N THR A 307 21.62 4.68 10.83
CA THR A 307 22.35 3.41 10.68
C THR A 307 22.35 2.84 9.27
N LEU A 308 21.59 3.42 8.33
CA LEU A 308 21.47 2.92 6.96
C LEU A 308 22.76 3.16 6.19
N ASP A 309 23.08 4.44 5.98
CA ASP A 309 24.26 4.85 5.22
C ASP A 309 25.29 5.57 6.09
N THR A 310 25.09 5.61 7.42
CA THR A 310 25.92 6.40 8.35
C THR A 310 26.04 7.87 7.93
N ASN A 311 24.96 8.39 7.33
CA ASN A 311 24.89 9.74 6.79
C ASN A 311 23.96 10.62 7.65
N TRP A 312 24.42 11.82 7.98
CA TRP A 312 23.64 12.79 8.76
C TRP A 312 22.48 13.39 7.96
N ILE A 313 22.57 13.40 6.62
CA ILE A 313 21.46 13.86 5.76
C ILE A 313 20.23 12.99 5.97
N ASP A 314 20.37 11.68 6.19
CA ASP A 314 19.22 10.80 6.42
C ASP A 314 18.47 11.15 7.70
N VAL A 315 19.19 11.59 8.74
CA VAL A 315 18.57 12.09 9.98
C VAL A 315 17.75 13.36 9.69
N TRP A 316 18.32 14.28 8.92
CA TRP A 316 17.60 15.49 8.51
C TRP A 316 16.41 15.18 7.60
N THR A 317 16.53 14.19 6.72
CA THR A 317 15.45 13.67 5.89
C THR A 317 14.32 13.11 6.74
N VAL A 318 14.62 12.25 7.72
CA VAL A 318 13.64 11.68 8.65
C VAL A 318 12.87 12.79 9.38
N LEU A 319 13.58 13.80 9.90
CA LEU A 319 12.95 14.91 10.62
C LEU A 319 12.15 15.83 9.68
N GLY A 320 12.76 16.25 8.57
CA GLY A 320 12.17 17.17 7.60
C GLY A 320 10.95 16.59 6.90
N LEU A 321 11.07 15.37 6.37
CA LEU A 321 9.94 14.66 5.77
C LEU A 321 8.93 14.19 6.81
N GLY A 322 9.32 14.02 8.08
CA GLY A 322 8.37 13.83 9.17
C GLY A 322 7.45 15.02 9.41
N VAL A 323 8.01 16.23 9.40
CA VAL A 323 7.23 17.46 9.50
C VAL A 323 6.36 17.66 8.24
N ILE A 324 6.92 17.45 7.05
CA ILE A 324 6.16 17.55 5.79
C ILE A 324 5.02 16.51 5.77
N GLY A 325 5.30 15.26 6.14
CA GLY A 325 4.32 14.18 6.24
C GLY A 325 3.18 14.54 7.19
N TYR A 326 3.48 15.15 8.34
CA TYR A 326 2.44 15.64 9.26
C TYR A 326 1.52 16.67 8.60
N PHE A 327 2.09 17.64 7.87
CA PHE A 327 1.28 18.63 7.14
C PHE A 327 0.52 18.01 5.97
N MET A 328 1.07 17.01 5.29
CA MET A 328 0.36 16.27 4.25
C MET A 328 -0.90 15.61 4.82
N VAL A 329 -0.80 14.92 5.96
CA VAL A 329 -1.98 14.34 6.64
C VAL A 329 -2.96 15.44 7.05
N LYS A 330 -2.46 16.53 7.65
CA LYS A 330 -3.30 17.63 8.14
C LYS A 330 -4.09 18.33 7.02
N TYR A 331 -3.55 18.38 5.81
CA TYR A 331 -4.17 19.04 4.65
C TYR A 331 -4.70 18.06 3.59
N ASP A 332 -4.88 16.78 3.93
CA ASP A 332 -5.42 15.74 3.04
C ASP A 332 -4.62 15.53 1.73
N TYR A 333 -3.29 15.65 1.79
CA TYR A 333 -2.40 15.19 0.73
C TYR A 333 -2.08 13.70 0.92
N SER A 334 -1.99 12.96 -0.18
CA SER A 334 -1.73 11.52 -0.14
C SER A 334 -0.25 11.23 0.10
N ILE A 335 0.10 10.72 1.30
CA ILE A 335 1.45 10.20 1.60
C ILE A 335 1.81 9.07 0.63
N ILE A 336 0.85 8.21 0.31
CA ILE A 336 1.07 7.09 -0.62
C ILE A 336 1.43 7.61 -2.01
N ALA A 337 0.77 8.67 -2.49
CA ALA A 337 1.10 9.26 -3.78
C ALA A 337 2.51 9.87 -3.78
N PHE A 338 2.91 10.52 -2.68
CA PHE A 338 4.26 11.04 -2.51
C PHE A 338 5.33 9.94 -2.54
N LEU A 339 5.12 8.84 -1.79
CA LEU A 339 6.04 7.70 -1.80
C LEU A 339 6.09 7.00 -3.15
N LEU A 340 4.95 6.86 -3.83
CA LEU A 340 4.92 6.39 -5.22
C LEU A 340 5.71 7.33 -6.14
N GLY A 341 5.63 8.65 -5.92
CA GLY A 341 6.47 9.61 -6.63
C GLY A 341 7.96 9.35 -6.43
N ILE A 342 8.39 9.07 -5.19
CA ILE A 342 9.79 8.77 -4.90
C ILE A 342 10.23 7.47 -5.60
N ILE A 343 9.50 6.39 -5.39
CA ILE A 343 9.89 5.08 -5.95
C ILE A 343 9.83 5.09 -7.49
N LEU A 344 8.73 5.59 -8.04
CA LEU A 344 8.50 5.57 -9.49
C LEU A 344 9.38 6.59 -10.22
N GLY A 345 9.88 7.64 -9.54
CA GLY A 345 10.78 8.62 -10.13
C GLY A 345 12.11 8.02 -10.53
N GLU A 346 12.74 7.31 -9.61
CA GLU A 346 13.99 6.61 -9.87
C GLU A 346 13.82 5.52 -10.94
N ILE A 347 12.78 4.69 -10.82
CA ILE A 347 12.46 3.66 -11.81
C ILE A 347 12.19 4.30 -13.19
N ALA A 348 11.43 5.39 -13.26
CA ALA A 348 11.14 6.05 -14.53
C ALA A 348 12.39 6.67 -15.15
N GLU A 349 13.18 7.42 -14.38
CA GLU A 349 14.37 8.09 -14.90
C GLU A 349 15.40 7.08 -15.41
N GLU A 350 15.72 6.07 -14.60
CA GLU A 350 16.72 5.06 -14.96
C GLU A 350 16.31 4.29 -16.23
N ASN A 351 15.05 3.85 -16.29
CA ASN A 351 14.56 3.06 -17.41
C ASN A 351 14.31 3.90 -18.66
N LEU A 352 13.93 5.17 -18.54
CA LEU A 352 13.87 6.10 -19.67
C LEU A 352 15.23 6.23 -20.33
N MET A 353 16.28 6.49 -19.54
CA MET A 353 17.63 6.66 -20.08
C MET A 353 18.15 5.37 -20.71
N ARG A 354 18.01 4.22 -20.04
CA ARG A 354 18.39 2.92 -20.60
C ARG A 354 17.65 2.61 -21.90
N SER A 355 16.34 2.84 -21.95
CA SER A 355 15.54 2.61 -23.17
C SER A 355 15.94 3.50 -24.33
N LEU A 356 16.20 4.79 -24.09
CA LEU A 356 16.65 5.71 -25.14
C LEU A 356 18.06 5.37 -25.62
N GLN A 357 18.94 4.87 -24.75
CA GLN A 357 20.25 4.37 -25.16
C GLN A 357 20.11 3.14 -26.07
N LEU A 358 19.22 2.19 -25.71
CA LEU A 358 18.95 0.99 -26.51
C LEU A 358 18.34 1.31 -27.88
N SER A 359 17.51 2.35 -27.99
CA SER A 359 16.85 2.75 -29.23
C SER A 359 17.63 3.75 -30.08
N GLY A 360 18.80 4.22 -29.62
CA GLY A 360 19.53 5.30 -30.28
C GLY A 360 18.81 6.66 -30.20
N GLY A 361 18.00 6.89 -29.16
CA GLY A 361 17.27 8.12 -28.89
C GLY A 361 15.82 8.14 -29.39
N SER A 362 15.34 7.05 -29.99
CA SER A 362 13.98 6.96 -30.50
C SER A 362 12.97 6.59 -29.40
N TYR A 363 11.85 7.32 -29.33
CA TYR A 363 10.75 7.06 -28.39
C TYR A 363 9.80 5.95 -28.86
N ASP A 364 9.97 5.45 -30.08
CA ASP A 364 9.18 4.34 -30.62
C ASP A 364 9.31 3.04 -29.82
N ILE A 365 10.42 2.85 -29.13
CA ILE A 365 10.70 1.67 -28.29
C ILE A 365 9.62 1.45 -27.23
N PHE A 366 8.94 2.51 -26.77
CA PHE A 366 7.87 2.43 -25.78
C PHE A 366 6.51 1.99 -26.35
N VAL A 367 6.37 1.92 -27.68
CA VAL A 367 5.11 1.51 -28.35
C VAL A 367 5.30 0.34 -29.31
N MET A 368 6.53 0.03 -29.72
CA MET A 368 6.82 -1.09 -30.62
C MET A 368 6.78 -2.46 -29.94
N ARG A 369 7.05 -2.52 -28.62
CA ARG A 369 6.98 -3.79 -27.87
C ARG A 369 5.55 -4.07 -27.42
N PRO A 370 5.02 -5.30 -27.60
CA PRO A 370 3.62 -5.61 -27.28
C PRO A 370 3.20 -5.31 -25.84
N LEU A 371 4.07 -5.60 -24.86
CA LEU A 371 3.81 -5.33 -23.45
C LEU A 371 3.81 -3.83 -23.15
N SER A 372 4.81 -3.10 -23.62
CA SER A 372 4.85 -1.64 -23.48
C SER A 372 3.62 -0.98 -24.11
N LEU A 373 3.23 -1.40 -25.32
CA LEU A 373 2.03 -0.91 -25.99
C LEU A 373 0.75 -1.16 -25.18
N LEU A 374 0.61 -2.36 -24.60
CA LEU A 374 -0.53 -2.67 -23.73
C LEU A 374 -0.59 -1.72 -22.53
N LEU A 375 0.55 -1.46 -21.87
CA LEU A 375 0.63 -0.53 -20.75
C LEU A 375 0.31 0.91 -21.17
N VAL A 376 0.78 1.36 -22.34
CA VAL A 376 0.42 2.67 -22.91
C VAL A 376 -1.09 2.77 -23.14
N ILE A 377 -1.71 1.74 -23.71
CA ILE A 377 -3.16 1.70 -23.91
C ILE A 377 -3.89 1.80 -22.56
N MET A 378 -3.42 1.09 -21.52
CA MET A 378 -3.99 1.18 -20.18
C MET A 378 -3.89 2.59 -19.59
N ILE A 379 -2.75 3.27 -19.75
CA ILE A 379 -2.55 4.66 -19.33
C ILE A 379 -3.58 5.57 -20.03
N LEU A 380 -3.73 5.43 -21.35
CA LEU A 380 -4.69 6.23 -22.12
C LEU A 380 -6.12 5.97 -21.67
N VAL A 381 -6.50 4.72 -21.39
CA VAL A 381 -7.82 4.37 -20.88
C VAL A 381 -8.07 4.96 -19.49
N ILE A 382 -7.07 4.96 -18.60
CA ILE A 382 -7.19 5.54 -17.25
C ILE A 382 -7.38 7.06 -17.33
N LEU A 383 -6.58 7.75 -18.15
CA LEU A 383 -6.60 9.21 -18.24
C LEU A 383 -7.81 9.73 -19.03
N PHE A 384 -8.16 9.08 -20.15
CA PHE A 384 -9.19 9.56 -21.08
C PHE A 384 -10.54 8.83 -20.95
N GLY A 385 -10.57 7.63 -20.37
CA GLY A 385 -11.78 6.83 -20.20
C GLY A 385 -12.94 7.55 -19.52
N PRO A 386 -12.73 8.31 -18.42
CA PRO A 386 -13.79 9.08 -17.78
C PRO A 386 -14.45 10.10 -18.72
N PHE A 387 -13.66 10.77 -19.57
CA PHE A 387 -14.14 11.77 -20.53
C PHE A 387 -14.92 11.12 -21.68
N ILE A 388 -14.47 9.97 -22.17
CA ILE A 388 -15.14 9.20 -23.23
C ILE A 388 -16.49 8.67 -22.74
N LYS A 389 -16.54 8.12 -21.52
CA LYS A 389 -17.79 7.64 -20.90
C LYS A 389 -18.80 8.77 -20.71
N SER A 390 -18.35 9.96 -20.33
CA SER A 390 -19.20 11.15 -20.20
C SER A 390 -19.79 11.57 -21.55
N LYS A 391 -19.00 11.57 -22.63
CA LYS A 391 -19.47 11.92 -23.97
C LYS A 391 -20.40 10.88 -24.58
N LEU A 392 -20.11 9.58 -24.40
CA LEU A 392 -20.99 8.51 -24.86
C LEU A 392 -22.35 8.58 -24.15
N LYS A 393 -22.37 8.75 -22.83
CA LYS A 393 -23.63 8.89 -22.07
C LYS A 393 -24.42 10.14 -22.49
N ALA A 394 -23.75 11.23 -22.88
CA ALA A 394 -24.40 12.41 -23.44
C ALA A 394 -24.94 12.18 -24.86
N SER A 395 -24.27 11.37 -25.68
CA SER A 395 -24.70 11.04 -27.05
C SER A 395 -25.83 10.00 -27.13
N PHE A 396 -26.04 9.19 -26.09
CA PHE A 396 -27.16 8.24 -26.00
C PHE A 396 -28.41 8.83 -25.34
N ASN A 397 -28.29 10.01 -24.71
CA ASN A 397 -29.39 10.75 -24.09
C ASN A 397 -29.92 11.91 -24.96
N ASN A 398 -29.29 12.14 -26.12
CA ASN A 398 -29.78 12.98 -27.21
C ASN A 398 -30.20 12.07 -28.36
#